data_AF-A0A7H9SVA7-F1
#
_entry.id   AF-A0A7H9SVA7-F1
#
_cell.length_a   1.000
_cell.length_b   1.000
_cell.length_c   1.000
_cell.angle_alpha   90.00
_cell.angle_beta   90.00
_cell.angle_gamma   90.00
#
_symmetry.space_group_name_H-M   'P 1'
#
loop_
_entity.id
_entity.type
_entity.pdbx_description
1 polymer ?
#
loop_
_entity_poly.entity_id
_entity_poly.type
_entity_poly.pdbx_seq_one_letter_code
_entity_poly.pdbx_strand_id
1 'polypeptide(L)'
;IIDPVDGTTNFVHGFPFVAVSIAFAVNKQLEFGVVYSCLEDKMYKARRGKGAFCDDEPIQVSDVKDINKSIIISEHGTDRSPEKVTKI
;
A
#
# COMPACT_ATOMS: atom_id res chain seq x y z
N ILE A 1 1.40 -12.30 8.02
CA ILE A 1 0.23 -11.52 7.55
C ILE A 1 0.38 -11.43 6.04
N ILE A 2 -0.60 -11.86 5.27
CA ILE A 2 -0.48 -12.00 3.82
C ILE A 2 -1.77 -11.50 3.17
N ASP A 3 -1.65 -10.61 2.19
CA ASP A 3 -2.69 -10.32 1.21
C ASP A 3 -2.17 -10.77 -0.17
N PRO A 4 -2.77 -11.82 -0.77
CA PRO A 4 -2.30 -12.34 -2.04
C PRO A 4 -2.63 -11.44 -3.23
N VAL A 5 -3.67 -10.59 -3.16
CA VAL A 5 -4.08 -9.70 -4.26
C VAL A 5 -4.74 -8.44 -3.67
N ASP A 6 -3.91 -7.46 -3.30
CA ASP A 6 -4.37 -6.12 -2.98
C ASP A 6 -4.78 -5.39 -4.28
N GLY A 7 -5.94 -4.73 -4.25
CA GLY A 7 -6.57 -4.19 -5.44
C GLY A 7 -7.28 -5.23 -6.30
N THR A 8 -7.98 -6.21 -5.71
CA THR A 8 -8.74 -7.24 -6.46
C THR A 8 -9.68 -6.64 -7.52
N THR A 9 -10.36 -5.52 -7.22
CA THR A 9 -11.18 -4.80 -8.23
C THR A 9 -10.35 -4.35 -9.42
N ASN A 10 -9.16 -3.78 -9.17
CA ASN A 10 -8.25 -3.36 -10.22
C ASN A 10 -7.81 -4.56 -11.06
N PHE A 11 -7.45 -5.67 -10.41
CA PHE A 11 -7.08 -6.92 -11.08
C PHE A 11 -8.18 -7.43 -12.01
N VAL A 12 -9.42 -7.52 -11.52
CA VAL A 12 -10.58 -7.99 -12.31
C VAL A 12 -10.83 -7.12 -13.54
N HIS A 13 -10.57 -5.81 -13.45
CA HIS A 13 -10.79 -4.86 -14.54
C HIS A 13 -9.52 -4.55 -15.37
N GLY A 14 -8.38 -5.18 -15.07
CA GLY A 14 -7.11 -4.91 -15.75
C GLY A 14 -6.54 -3.52 -15.48
N PHE A 15 -6.94 -2.86 -14.40
CA PHE A 15 -6.37 -1.57 -13.99
C PHE A 15 -5.00 -1.79 -13.34
N PRO A 16 -3.94 -1.04 -13.71
CA PRO A 16 -2.56 -1.48 -13.53
C PRO A 16 -1.97 -1.25 -12.13
N PHE A 17 -2.80 -1.12 -11.10
CA PHE A 17 -2.38 -0.99 -9.70
C PHE A 17 -2.89 -2.17 -8.89
N VAL A 18 -2.09 -3.24 -8.86
CA VAL A 18 -2.36 -4.50 -8.16
C VAL A 18 -1.08 -4.93 -7.46
N ALA A 19 -1.18 -5.33 -6.19
CA ALA A 19 -0.02 -5.71 -5.40
C ALA A 19 -0.18 -7.03 -4.67
N VAL A 20 0.95 -7.69 -4.39
CA VAL A 20 1.06 -8.76 -3.39
C VAL A 20 1.69 -8.15 -2.14
N SER A 21 1.11 -8.39 -0.95
CA SER A 21 1.61 -7.85 0.31
C SER A 21 1.87 -8.94 1.34
N ILE A 22 3.07 -8.94 1.93
CA ILE A 22 3.48 -9.90 2.97
C ILE A 22 4.16 -9.15 4.09
N ALA A 23 3.72 -9.39 5.32
CA ALA A 23 4.38 -8.90 6.53
C ALA A 23 4.66 -10.02 7.53
N PHE A 24 5.82 -9.92 8.18
CA PHE A 24 6.27 -10.83 9.22
C PHE A 24 6.31 -10.12 10.56
N ALA A 25 5.72 -10.76 11.58
CA ALA A 25 5.65 -10.24 12.93
C ALA A 25 6.15 -11.28 13.94
N VAL A 26 6.93 -10.82 14.91
CA VAL A 26 7.43 -11.62 16.04
C VAL A 26 7.02 -10.91 17.32
N ASN A 27 6.48 -11.64 18.30
CA ASN A 27 6.05 -11.08 19.58
C ASN A 27 5.10 -9.87 19.42
N LYS A 28 4.18 -9.94 18.45
CA LYS A 28 3.24 -8.86 18.08
C LYS A 28 3.91 -7.56 17.58
N GLN A 29 5.18 -7.62 17.19
CA GLN A 29 5.90 -6.50 16.57
C GLN A 29 6.22 -6.83 15.11
N LEU A 30 6.00 -5.87 14.20
CA LEU A 30 6.38 -6.01 12.80
C LEU A 30 7.92 -6.02 12.68
N GLU A 31 8.43 -7.02 11.97
CA GLU A 31 9.86 -7.20 11.70
C GLU A 31 10.23 -6.76 10.28
N PHE A 32 9.45 -7.19 9.29
CA PHE A 32 9.60 -6.76 7.91
C PHE A 32 8.27 -6.80 7.17
N GLY A 33 8.23 -6.08 6.05
CA GLY A 33 7.14 -6.12 5.07
C GLY A 33 7.69 -6.02 3.66
N VAL A 34 6.98 -6.66 2.73
CA VAL A 34 7.18 -6.53 1.29
C VAL A 34 5.85 -6.25 0.62
N VAL A 35 5.85 -5.33 -0.34
CA VAL A 35 4.72 -5.01 -1.21
C VAL A 35 5.26 -5.00 -2.63
N TYR A 36 4.77 -5.90 -3.48
CA TYR A 36 5.21 -6.01 -4.87
C TYR A 36 4.10 -5.50 -5.79
N SER A 37 4.34 -4.38 -6.48
CA SER A 37 3.43 -3.85 -7.52
C SER A 37 3.62 -4.66 -8.79
N CYS A 38 2.64 -5.50 -9.11
CA CYS A 38 2.81 -6.61 -10.06
C CYS A 38 2.99 -6.15 -11.51
N LEU A 39 2.28 -5.08 -11.91
CA LEU A 39 2.31 -4.59 -13.28
C LEU A 39 3.40 -3.52 -13.50
N GLU A 40 3.82 -2.85 -12.43
CA GLU A 40 4.92 -1.87 -12.51
C GLU A 40 6.29 -2.52 -12.32
N ASP A 41 6.35 -3.79 -11.93
CA ASP A 41 7.58 -4.52 -11.58
C ASP A 41 8.42 -3.76 -10.52
N LYS A 42 7.76 -3.37 -9.42
CA LYS A 42 8.39 -2.64 -8.32
C LYS A 42 8.26 -3.39 -6.99
N MET A 43 9.39 -3.60 -6.32
CA MET A 43 9.47 -4.27 -5.02
C MET A 43 9.68 -3.28 -3.88
N TYR A 44 8.63 -2.94 -3.15
CA TYR A 44 8.75 -2.18 -1.91
C TYR A 44 9.08 -3.12 -0.77
N LYS A 45 10.17 -2.87 -0.05
CA LYS A 45 10.65 -3.72 1.06
C LYS A 45 11.15 -2.88 2.23
N ALA A 46 10.78 -3.27 3.45
CA ALA A 46 11.24 -2.60 4.66
C ALA A 46 11.50 -3.61 5.77
N ARG A 47 12.51 -3.33 6.60
CA ARG A 47 12.82 -4.11 7.79
C ARG A 47 13.12 -3.20 8.97
N ARG A 48 12.64 -3.57 10.15
CA ARG A 48 12.80 -2.79 11.37
C ARG A 48 14.28 -2.47 11.63
N GLY A 49 14.57 -1.18 11.80
CA GLY A 49 15.94 -0.68 12.02
C GLY A 49 16.86 -0.75 10.80
N LYS A 50 16.34 -1.04 9.60
CA LYS A 50 17.12 -1.16 8.36
C LYS A 50 16.66 -0.25 7.23
N GLY A 51 15.63 0.57 7.46
CA GLY A 51 15.07 1.46 6.45
C GLY A 51 14.03 0.78 5.54
N ALA A 52 13.63 1.52 4.51
CA ALA A 52 12.69 1.09 3.47
C ALA A 52 13.28 1.38 2.09
N PHE A 53 12.95 0.52 1.13
CA PHE A 53 13.49 0.55 -0.23
C PHE A 53 12.38 0.28 -1.24
N CYS A 54 12.49 0.86 -2.43
CA CYS A 54 11.82 0.41 -3.64
C CYS A 54 12.90 -0.17 -4.54
N ASP A 55 12.79 -1.45 -4.87
CA ASP A 55 13.85 -2.25 -5.47
C ASP A 55 15.10 -2.14 -4.60
N ASP A 56 16.19 -1.56 -5.08
CA ASP A 56 17.42 -1.36 -4.32
C ASP A 56 17.66 0.10 -3.90
N GLU A 57 16.73 1.00 -4.24
CA GLU A 57 16.84 2.42 -3.92
C GLU A 57 16.16 2.75 -2.58
N PRO A 58 16.85 3.45 -1.65
CA PRO A 58 16.26 3.84 -0.38
C PRO A 58 15.16 4.88 -0.59
N ILE A 59 14.04 4.74 0.13
CA ILE A 59 12.91 5.65 0.05
C ILE A 59 12.65 6.34 1.40
N GLN A 60 12.09 7.55 1.32
CA GLN A 60 11.70 8.36 2.47
C GLN A 60 10.37 9.04 2.21
N VAL A 61 9.65 9.37 3.28
CA VAL A 61 8.45 10.20 3.20
C VAL A 61 8.81 11.64 2.80
N SER A 62 7.85 12.37 2.25
CA SER A 62 8.01 13.81 2.00
C SER A 62 8.08 14.58 3.32
N ASP A 63 8.67 15.79 3.29
CA ASP A 63 8.73 16.70 4.43
C ASP A 63 7.60 17.75 4.41
N VAL A 64 6.58 17.56 3.56
CA VAL A 64 5.46 18.49 3.37
C VAL A 64 4.60 18.54 4.63
N LYS A 65 4.59 19.70 5.30
CA LYS A 65 3.83 19.94 6.55
C LYS A 65 2.53 20.71 6.35
N ASP A 66 2.41 21.46 5.26
CA ASP A 66 1.24 22.28 4.95
C ASP A 66 0.24 21.46 4.13
N ILE A 67 -0.95 21.25 4.69
CA ILE A 67 -2.00 20.47 4.05
C ILE A 67 -2.42 21.05 2.69
N ASN A 68 -2.36 22.37 2.52
CA ASN A 68 -2.72 23.03 1.27
C ASN A 68 -1.71 22.74 0.13
N LYS A 69 -0.56 22.16 0.46
CA LYS A 69 0.49 21.75 -0.47
C LYS A 69 0.64 20.23 -0.56
N SER A 70 -0.25 19.49 0.11
CA SER A 70 -0.19 18.03 0.16
C SER A 70 -0.99 17.39 -0.99
N ILE A 71 -0.58 16.19 -1.37
CA ILE A 71 -1.40 15.28 -2.17
C ILE A 71 -1.90 14.19 -1.22
N ILE A 72 -3.21 14.00 -1.14
CA ILE A 72 -3.85 13.03 -0.27
C ILE A 72 -4.40 11.87 -1.11
N ILE A 73 -4.10 10.65 -0.69
CA ILE A 73 -4.61 9.41 -1.28
C ILE A 73 -5.58 8.78 -0.28
N SER A 74 -6.73 8.31 -0.76
CA SER A 74 -7.76 7.66 0.06
C SER A 74 -8.51 6.62 -0.76
N GLU A 75 -9.09 5.64 -0.09
CA GLU A 75 -9.95 4.61 -0.67
C GLU A 75 -11.33 4.64 0.02
N HIS A 76 -12.40 4.52 -0.75
CA HIS A 76 -13.78 4.60 -0.24
C HIS A 76 -14.29 3.28 0.37
N GLY A 77 -13.38 2.33 0.62
CA GLY A 77 -13.70 0.98 1.10
C GLY A 77 -14.38 0.11 0.05
N THR A 78 -14.85 -1.06 0.45
CA THR A 78 -15.45 -2.08 -0.45
C THR A 78 -16.98 -2.08 -0.44
N ASP A 79 -17.60 -1.46 0.57
CA ASP A 79 -19.06 -1.43 0.71
C ASP A 79 -19.67 -0.44 -0.30
N ARG A 80 -20.68 -0.91 -1.02
CA ARG A 80 -21.39 -0.16 -2.06
C ARG A 80 -22.86 0.05 -1.73
N SER A 81 -23.26 -0.16 -0.48
CA SER A 81 -24.61 0.15 -0.01
C SER A 81 -24.94 1.63 -0.25
N PRO A 82 -26.17 1.96 -0.70
CA PRO A 82 -26.57 3.34 -0.94
C PRO A 82 -26.33 4.26 0.27
N GLU A 83 -26.55 3.75 1.47
CA GLU A 83 -26.35 4.47 2.74
C GLU A 83 -24.90 4.93 2.98
N LYS A 84 -23.91 4.16 2.51
CA LYS A 84 -22.50 4.54 2.62
C LYS A 84 -22.04 5.39 1.45
N VAL A 85 -22.49 5.08 0.23
CA VAL A 85 -22.10 5.82 -0.97
C VAL A 85 -22.63 7.25 -0.96
N THR A 86 -23.84 7.49 -0.47
CA THR A 86 -24.46 8.84 -0.42
C THR A 86 -23.88 9.77 0.65
N LYS A 87 -23.05 9.25 1.56
CA LYS A 87 -22.39 10.01 2.63
C LYS A 87 -20.95 10.39 2.31
N ILE A 88 -20.45 9.93 1.16
CA ILE A 88 -19.17 10.32 0.57
C ILE A 88 -19.41 11.59 -0.24
#